data_AF-A0A4R6L518-F1
#
_entry.id   AF-A0A4R6L518-F1
#
_cell.length_a   1.000
_cell.length_b   1.000
_cell.length_c   1.000
_cell.angle_alpha   90.00
_cell.angle_beta   90.00
_cell.angle_gamma   90.00
#
_symmetry.space_group_name_H-M   'P 1'
#
loop_
_entity.id
_entity.type
_entity.pdbx_description
1 polymer ?
#
loop_
_entity_poly.entity_id
_entity_poly.type
_entity_poly.pdbx_seq_one_letter_code
_entity_poly.pdbx_strand_id
1 'polypeptide(L)'
;MRFTDPDGMGPNDIIIWGSASYKQTALNDLQKLTNDKLTISEDGKVTIEQKGGSNADKTLSIGTDLISSLIESPKTTTVEQSWGDNGTKADSGMDSLITSKGPGPGTDSTVKYNPNGKGETIVNADGTKGRPAFIGLGHELAHAKENATGTRSVKVNDTKIDPDDGTKGTLTESEIQVRAVDSQIRKEQGVVERKQPYN
;
A
#
# COMPACT_ATOMS: atom_id res chain seq x y z
N MET A 1 -13.64 24.75 15.86
CA MET A 1 -12.36 24.72 16.59
C MET A 1 -11.50 23.64 15.95
N ARG A 2 -10.42 24.03 15.28
CA ARG A 2 -9.39 23.11 14.78
C ARG A 2 -8.41 22.90 15.92
N PHE A 3 -8.21 21.66 16.34
CA PHE A 3 -7.07 21.30 17.17
C PHE A 3 -5.83 21.41 16.28
N THR A 4 -5.14 22.54 16.36
CA THR A 4 -3.82 22.69 15.78
C THR A 4 -2.84 22.42 16.92
N ASP A 5 -2.18 21.26 16.85
CA ASP A 5 -1.10 20.89 17.76
C ASP A 5 0.11 21.83 17.53
N PRO A 6 0.62 22.54 18.55
CA PRO A 6 1.66 23.57 18.42
C PRO A 6 3.04 23.08 17.96
N ASP A 7 3.30 21.77 18.01
CA ASP A 7 4.61 21.19 17.64
C ASP A 7 4.55 20.37 16.34
N GLY A 8 3.35 20.23 15.74
CA GLY A 8 3.15 19.59 14.42
C GLY A 8 3.44 18.08 14.34
N MET A 9 3.78 17.44 15.47
CA MET A 9 4.15 16.02 15.53
C MET A 9 3.13 15.18 16.30
N GLY A 10 2.11 14.73 15.56
CA GLY A 10 1.30 13.55 15.86
C GLY A 10 0.29 13.29 14.72
N PRO A 11 -0.28 12.08 14.59
CA PRO A 11 0.30 10.73 14.68
C PRO A 11 0.97 10.37 13.32
N ASN A 12 1.91 9.42 13.29
CA ASN A 12 2.88 9.26 12.22
C ASN A 12 2.33 9.02 10.78
N ASP A 13 2.93 9.74 9.82
CA ASP A 13 2.43 9.91 8.46
C ASP A 13 2.96 8.90 7.43
N ILE A 14 2.48 9.05 6.18
CA ILE A 14 3.26 8.64 5.00
C ILE A 14 4.37 9.67 4.76
N ILE A 15 5.62 9.22 4.76
CA ILE A 15 6.79 10.07 4.47
C ILE A 15 7.46 9.57 3.19
N ILE A 16 7.54 10.40 2.16
CA ILE A 16 8.28 10.05 0.95
C ILE A 16 9.73 10.50 1.08
N TRP A 17 10.65 9.54 1.11
CA TRP A 17 12.09 9.78 1.14
C TRP A 17 12.68 9.70 -0.28
N GLY A 18 13.42 10.73 -0.67
CA GLY A 18 14.26 10.69 -1.88
C GLY A 18 14.55 12.07 -2.44
N SER A 19 14.97 12.09 -3.71
CA SER A 19 15.12 13.35 -4.45
C SER A 19 13.78 14.09 -4.59
N ALA A 20 13.82 15.41 -4.79
CA ALA A 20 12.59 16.19 -5.02
C ALA A 20 11.76 15.66 -6.21
N SER A 21 12.43 15.21 -7.28
CA SER A 21 11.78 14.60 -8.44
C SER A 21 11.06 13.28 -8.07
N TYR A 22 11.71 12.44 -7.25
CA TYR A 22 11.09 11.21 -6.77
C TYR A 22 9.91 11.50 -5.85
N LYS A 23 10.07 12.43 -4.90
CA LYS A 23 8.98 12.88 -4.00
C LYS A 23 7.73 13.28 -4.78
N GLN A 24 7.89 14.09 -5.82
CA GLN A 24 6.77 14.50 -6.67
C GLN A 24 6.16 13.33 -7.45
N THR A 25 7.00 12.43 -7.98
CA THR A 25 6.54 11.25 -8.73
C THR A 25 5.70 10.33 -7.85
N ALA A 26 6.21 9.98 -6.67
CA ALA A 26 5.51 9.14 -5.72
C ALA A 26 4.25 9.82 -5.17
N LEU A 27 4.27 11.14 -4.90
CA LEU A 27 3.06 11.88 -4.53
C LEU A 27 1.99 11.80 -5.61
N ASN A 28 2.37 12.00 -6.89
CA ASN A 28 1.44 11.89 -8.00
C ASN A 28 0.84 10.48 -8.12
N ASP A 29 1.61 9.44 -7.81
CA ASP A 29 1.13 8.06 -7.80
C ASP A 29 0.22 7.75 -6.60
N LEU A 30 0.53 8.26 -5.40
CA LEU A 30 -0.37 8.23 -4.25
C LEU A 30 -1.68 8.94 -4.56
N GLN A 31 -1.60 10.12 -5.19
CA GLN A 31 -2.77 10.92 -5.55
C GLN A 31 -3.71 10.17 -6.50
N LYS A 32 -3.21 9.28 -7.35
CA LYS A 32 -4.07 8.44 -8.22
C LYS A 32 -4.92 7.44 -7.43
N LEU A 33 -4.49 7.04 -6.23
CA LEU A 33 -5.15 6.02 -5.43
C LEU A 33 -6.31 6.58 -4.58
N THR A 34 -6.44 7.90 -4.42
CA THR A 34 -7.42 8.48 -3.49
C THR A 34 -8.24 9.59 -4.13
N ASN A 35 -9.47 9.77 -3.66
CA ASN A 35 -10.30 10.93 -4.00
C ASN A 35 -9.97 12.16 -3.15
N ASP A 36 -9.17 12.00 -2.09
CA ASP A 36 -8.67 13.12 -1.29
C ASP A 36 -7.57 13.88 -2.01
N LYS A 37 -7.45 15.18 -1.77
CA LYS A 37 -6.33 15.99 -2.28
C LYS A 37 -5.15 15.87 -1.32
N LEU A 38 -4.04 15.37 -1.83
CA LEU A 38 -2.80 15.21 -1.08
C LEU A 38 -1.85 16.38 -1.35
N THR A 39 -1.07 16.72 -0.33
CA THR A 39 0.07 17.64 -0.44
C THR A 39 1.28 17.04 0.25
N ILE A 40 2.48 17.52 -0.09
CA ILE A 40 3.73 17.08 0.51
C ILE A 40 4.51 18.28 1.03
N SER A 41 5.07 18.17 2.22
CA SER A 41 6.02 19.16 2.76
C SER A 41 7.45 18.91 2.30
N GLU A 42 8.35 19.85 2.57
CA GLU A 42 9.75 19.78 2.15
C GLU A 42 10.49 18.56 2.70
N ASP A 43 10.20 18.17 3.93
CA ASP A 43 10.71 16.96 4.59
C ASP A 43 10.17 15.66 3.97
N GLY A 44 9.09 15.72 3.18
CA GLY A 44 8.49 14.58 2.48
C GLY A 44 7.23 14.03 3.12
N LYS A 45 6.73 14.64 4.21
CA LYS A 45 5.49 14.24 4.87
C LYS A 45 4.28 14.54 3.97
N VAL A 46 3.45 13.53 3.74
CA VAL A 46 2.23 13.62 2.94
C VAL A 46 1.05 13.88 3.86
N THR A 47 0.22 14.86 3.52
CA THR A 47 -0.98 15.21 4.28
C THR A 47 -2.20 15.36 3.36
N ILE A 48 -3.39 15.17 3.92
CA ILE A 48 -4.65 15.43 3.22
C ILE A 48 -4.96 16.92 3.33
N GLU A 49 -4.80 17.65 2.23
CA GLU A 49 -5.17 19.07 2.15
C GLU A 49 -6.69 19.26 2.17
N GLN A 50 -7.41 18.37 1.45
CA GLN A 50 -8.86 18.42 1.33
C GLN A 50 -9.42 17.00 1.19
N LYS A 51 -10.47 16.67 1.97
CA LYS A 51 -11.21 15.42 1.77
C LYS A 51 -12.11 15.53 0.53
N GLY A 52 -12.01 14.55 -0.36
CA GLY A 52 -12.74 14.50 -1.63
C GLY A 52 -12.37 15.58 -2.67
N GLY A 53 -12.86 15.40 -3.90
CA GLY A 53 -12.73 16.36 -5.01
C GLY A 53 -11.58 16.08 -5.98
N SER A 54 -10.63 15.21 -5.62
CA SER A 54 -9.63 14.68 -6.55
C SER A 54 -10.16 13.44 -7.26
N ASN A 55 -9.72 13.20 -8.51
CA ASN A 55 -10.16 12.07 -9.33
C ASN A 55 -11.69 11.92 -9.35
N ALA A 56 -12.42 13.04 -9.49
CA ALA A 56 -13.88 13.10 -9.31
C ALA A 56 -14.67 12.26 -10.33
N ASP A 57 -14.03 11.80 -11.39
CA ASP A 57 -14.55 10.85 -12.38
C ASP A 57 -14.55 9.39 -11.88
N LYS A 58 -13.92 9.11 -10.74
CA LYS A 58 -13.79 7.76 -10.16
C LYS A 58 -14.27 7.71 -8.72
N THR A 59 -14.77 6.54 -8.31
CA THR A 59 -15.02 6.21 -6.91
C THR A 59 -13.88 5.33 -6.40
N LEU A 60 -12.97 5.92 -5.62
CA LEU A 60 -11.74 5.30 -5.14
C LEU A 60 -11.84 4.97 -3.65
N SER A 61 -12.93 4.33 -3.21
CA SER A 61 -13.20 4.11 -1.78
C SER A 61 -12.11 3.31 -1.07
N ILE A 62 -11.69 2.17 -1.64
CA ILE A 62 -10.66 1.29 -1.09
C ILE A 62 -9.31 1.97 -1.06
N GLY A 63 -8.91 2.62 -2.17
CA GLY A 63 -7.66 3.37 -2.19
C GLY A 63 -7.66 4.60 -1.27
N THR A 64 -8.78 5.33 -1.17
CA THR A 64 -8.94 6.47 -0.25
C THR A 64 -8.86 6.03 1.20
N ASP A 65 -9.55 4.95 1.56
CA ASP A 65 -9.52 4.37 2.91
C ASP A 65 -8.13 3.84 3.27
N LEU A 66 -7.40 3.28 2.29
CA LEU A 66 -6.02 2.84 2.49
C LEU A 66 -5.11 4.03 2.80
N ILE A 67 -5.09 5.06 1.94
CA ILE A 67 -4.24 6.24 2.12
C ILE A 67 -4.58 6.99 3.41
N SER A 68 -5.86 7.25 3.65
CA SER A 68 -6.30 7.95 4.87
C SER A 68 -5.94 7.15 6.12
N SER A 69 -6.13 5.83 6.14
CA SER A 69 -5.77 5.01 7.31
C SER A 69 -4.28 5.01 7.64
N LEU A 70 -3.41 5.20 6.65
CA LEU A 70 -1.97 5.30 6.86
C LEU A 70 -1.54 6.70 7.29
N ILE A 71 -2.17 7.75 6.75
CA ILE A 71 -1.91 9.14 7.18
C ILE A 71 -2.44 9.39 8.60
N GLU A 72 -3.57 8.79 8.96
CA GLU A 72 -4.19 8.93 10.29
C GLU A 72 -3.62 7.92 11.32
N SER A 73 -2.66 7.08 10.91
CA SER A 73 -2.04 6.03 11.72
C SER A 73 -1.11 6.60 12.81
N PRO A 74 -0.94 5.93 13.96
CA PRO A 74 0.16 6.19 14.89
C PRO A 74 1.51 5.63 14.43
N LYS A 75 1.60 4.97 13.27
CA LYS A 75 2.81 4.32 12.74
C LYS A 75 3.23 4.93 11.42
N THR A 76 4.53 5.16 11.27
CA THR A 76 5.12 5.80 10.09
C THR A 76 5.17 4.83 8.92
N THR A 77 4.78 5.29 7.73
CA THR A 77 5.06 4.57 6.48
C THR A 77 6.02 5.38 5.62
N THR A 78 7.28 4.96 5.58
CA THR A 78 8.31 5.60 4.75
C THR A 78 8.30 5.00 3.36
N VAL A 79 8.11 5.82 2.32
CA VAL A 79 8.18 5.41 0.91
C VAL A 79 9.52 5.85 0.33
N GLU A 80 10.38 4.90 -0.02
CA GLU A 80 11.71 5.15 -0.59
C GLU A 80 11.85 4.58 -2.00
N GLN A 81 12.73 5.17 -2.80
CA GLN A 81 12.92 4.77 -4.19
C GLN A 81 13.57 3.39 -4.30
N SER A 82 13.00 2.53 -5.16
CA SER A 82 13.59 1.27 -5.62
C SER A 82 13.87 1.33 -7.12
N TRP A 83 14.90 0.60 -7.54
CA TRP A 83 15.23 0.36 -8.95
C TRP A 83 14.90 -1.08 -9.39
N GLY A 84 14.58 -1.95 -8.43
CA GLY A 84 14.14 -3.32 -8.66
C GLY A 84 12.64 -3.45 -8.42
N ASP A 85 12.23 -4.57 -7.82
CA ASP A 85 10.85 -4.77 -7.43
C ASP A 85 10.43 -3.85 -6.27
N ASN A 86 9.11 -3.72 -6.12
CA ASN A 86 8.52 -3.11 -4.95
C ASN A 86 8.63 -4.07 -3.75
N GLY A 87 8.57 -3.52 -2.54
CA GLY A 87 8.48 -4.36 -1.35
C GLY A 87 8.25 -3.56 -0.08
N THR A 88 7.66 -4.21 0.90
CA THR A 88 7.38 -3.62 2.21
C THR A 88 8.11 -4.36 3.31
N LYS A 89 8.76 -3.61 4.18
CA LYS A 89 9.44 -4.13 5.36
C LYS A 89 8.89 -3.47 6.61
N ALA A 90 8.47 -4.29 7.57
CA ALA A 90 8.16 -3.86 8.92
C ALA A 90 9.45 -3.57 9.72
N ASP A 91 9.45 -2.54 10.54
CA ASP A 91 10.58 -2.25 11.44
C ASP A 91 10.68 -3.30 12.55
N SER A 92 9.53 -3.71 13.10
CA SER A 92 9.41 -4.84 14.02
C SER A 92 8.59 -5.98 13.41
N GLY A 93 9.30 -7.06 13.06
CA GLY A 93 8.66 -8.26 12.53
C GLY A 93 7.72 -8.97 13.51
N MET A 94 7.81 -8.70 14.82
CA MET A 94 6.93 -9.29 15.84
C MET A 94 5.68 -8.43 16.09
N ASP A 95 5.87 -7.11 16.15
CA ASP A 95 4.77 -6.17 16.44
C ASP A 95 3.78 -6.04 15.28
N SER A 96 4.24 -6.34 14.06
CA SER A 96 3.40 -6.38 12.86
C SER A 96 2.44 -7.58 12.80
N LEU A 97 2.62 -8.62 13.63
CA LEU A 97 1.95 -9.89 13.41
C LEU A 97 0.59 -10.01 14.08
N ILE A 98 -0.35 -10.64 13.37
CA ILE A 98 -1.53 -11.24 13.99
C ILE A 98 -1.11 -12.50 14.76
N THR A 99 -1.55 -12.61 16.01
CA THR A 99 -1.26 -13.78 16.87
C THR A 99 -2.55 -14.44 17.35
N SER A 100 -2.44 -15.57 18.04
CA SER A 100 -3.60 -16.20 18.69
C SER A 100 -4.26 -15.33 19.77
N LYS A 101 -3.57 -14.29 20.25
CA LYS A 101 -4.08 -13.32 21.23
C LYS A 101 -4.73 -12.10 20.58
N GLY A 102 -4.76 -12.03 19.25
CA GLY A 102 -5.20 -10.86 18.48
C GLY A 102 -4.04 -10.11 17.81
N PRO A 103 -4.32 -8.94 17.24
CA PRO A 103 -3.33 -8.12 16.54
C PRO A 103 -2.18 -7.71 17.46
N GLY A 104 -0.97 -7.63 16.91
CA GLY A 104 0.18 -7.02 17.56
C GLY A 104 -0.01 -5.51 17.78
N PRO A 105 0.90 -4.84 18.50
CA PRO A 105 0.83 -3.41 18.74
C PRO A 105 1.09 -2.54 17.49
N GLY A 106 1.45 -3.15 16.37
CA GLY A 106 1.76 -2.48 15.12
C GLY A 106 3.13 -1.80 15.11
N THR A 107 3.65 -1.56 13.92
CA THR A 107 5.01 -1.03 13.74
C THR A 107 5.10 -0.16 12.49
N ASP A 108 6.11 0.69 12.47
CA ASP A 108 6.48 1.49 11.31
C ASP A 108 6.94 0.59 10.16
N SER A 109 6.88 1.11 8.94
CA SER A 109 7.23 0.36 7.73
C SER A 109 8.02 1.19 6.74
N THR A 110 8.91 0.51 6.03
CA THR A 110 9.57 1.03 4.83
C THR A 110 9.01 0.33 3.59
N VAL A 111 8.44 1.12 2.69
CA VAL A 111 7.96 0.74 1.36
C VAL A 111 9.00 1.15 0.33
N LYS A 112 9.59 0.16 -0.33
CA LYS A 112 10.43 0.32 -1.51
C LYS A 112 9.54 0.40 -2.74
N TYR A 113 9.56 1.51 -3.46
CA TYR A 113 8.71 1.74 -4.62
C TYR A 113 9.52 2.09 -5.87
N ASN A 114 9.30 1.33 -6.93
CA ASN A 114 9.80 1.61 -8.27
C ASN A 114 8.67 2.19 -9.14
N PRO A 115 8.69 3.49 -9.45
CA PRO A 115 7.65 4.13 -10.27
C PRO A 115 7.65 3.67 -11.73
N ASN A 116 8.67 2.94 -12.16
CA ASN A 116 8.74 2.31 -13.48
C ASN A 116 8.42 0.80 -13.44
N GLY A 117 8.18 0.24 -12.25
CA GLY A 117 7.92 -1.18 -12.05
C GLY A 117 6.51 -1.57 -12.53
N LYS A 118 6.43 -2.19 -13.70
CA LYS A 118 5.15 -2.61 -14.32
C LYS A 118 4.68 -4.00 -13.90
N GLY A 119 5.43 -4.71 -13.06
CA GLY A 119 5.05 -6.04 -12.57
C GLY A 119 4.84 -7.06 -13.69
N GLU A 120 5.80 -7.17 -14.61
CA GLU A 120 5.73 -7.99 -15.84
C GLU A 120 5.43 -9.48 -15.60
N THR A 121 5.60 -9.98 -14.38
CA THR A 121 5.30 -11.36 -13.98
C THR A 121 3.89 -11.53 -13.42
N ILE A 122 3.22 -10.44 -13.01
CA ILE A 122 1.90 -10.48 -12.35
C ILE A 122 0.83 -10.83 -13.38
N VAL A 123 0.09 -11.90 -13.13
CA VAL A 123 -0.97 -12.40 -14.00
C VAL A 123 -2.31 -11.74 -13.67
N ASN A 124 -2.96 -11.23 -14.70
CA ASN A 124 -4.28 -10.62 -14.65
C ASN A 124 -5.37 -11.67 -14.85
N ALA A 125 -6.60 -11.34 -14.45
CA ALA A 125 -7.74 -12.26 -14.51
C ALA A 125 -8.06 -12.75 -15.94
N ASP A 126 -7.74 -11.95 -16.96
CA ASP A 126 -7.88 -12.28 -18.38
C ASP A 126 -6.69 -13.07 -18.97
N GLY A 127 -5.67 -13.37 -18.15
CA GLY A 127 -4.46 -14.08 -18.55
C GLY A 127 -3.34 -13.20 -19.11
N THR A 128 -3.57 -11.89 -19.28
CA THR A 128 -2.49 -10.93 -19.59
C THR A 128 -1.57 -10.76 -18.39
N LYS A 129 -0.43 -10.07 -18.57
CA LYS A 129 0.51 -9.77 -17.49
C LYS A 129 0.76 -8.28 -17.35
N GLY A 130 1.20 -7.88 -16.17
CA GLY A 130 1.58 -6.50 -15.86
C GLY A 130 0.49 -5.70 -15.16
N ARG A 131 0.88 -4.53 -14.67
CA ARG A 131 0.04 -3.53 -14.00
C ARG A 131 0.63 -2.12 -14.11
N PRO A 132 -0.18 -1.07 -13.98
CA PRO A 132 0.35 0.27 -13.73
C PRO A 132 1.16 0.32 -12.43
N ALA A 133 2.28 1.06 -12.42
CA ALA A 133 3.20 1.09 -11.28
C ALA A 133 2.55 1.55 -9.97
N PHE A 134 1.64 2.53 -10.02
CA PHE A 134 0.94 3.05 -8.84
C PHE A 134 0.02 2.01 -8.16
N ILE A 135 -0.47 1.00 -8.89
CA ILE A 135 -1.16 -0.16 -8.28
C ILE A 135 -0.17 -0.95 -7.41
N GLY A 136 1.09 -1.01 -7.84
CA GLY A 136 2.16 -1.58 -7.05
C GLY A 136 2.52 -0.82 -5.80
N LEU A 137 2.41 0.50 -5.83
CA LEU A 137 2.48 1.28 -4.59
C LEU A 137 1.31 0.93 -3.67
N GLY A 138 0.08 0.87 -4.20
CA GLY A 138 -1.11 0.48 -3.42
C GLY A 138 -0.99 -0.90 -2.75
N HIS A 139 -0.43 -1.89 -3.46
CA HIS A 139 -0.14 -3.21 -2.91
C HIS A 139 0.80 -3.15 -1.69
N GLU A 140 1.92 -2.43 -1.82
CA GLU A 140 2.87 -2.28 -0.72
C GLU A 140 2.28 -1.50 0.46
N LEU A 141 1.48 -0.48 0.19
CA LEU A 141 0.78 0.27 1.25
C LEU A 141 -0.22 -0.60 2.01
N ALA A 142 -0.86 -1.57 1.37
CA ALA A 142 -1.72 -2.52 2.05
C ALA A 142 -0.91 -3.41 3.02
N HIS A 143 0.28 -3.88 2.65
CA HIS A 143 1.22 -4.52 3.58
C HIS A 143 1.63 -3.58 4.72
N ALA A 144 1.89 -2.30 4.43
CA ALA A 144 2.24 -1.32 5.45
C ALA A 144 1.07 -1.09 6.44
N LYS A 145 -0.17 -1.13 5.96
CA LYS A 145 -1.37 -1.06 6.82
C LYS A 145 -1.48 -2.28 7.73
N GLU A 146 -1.20 -3.47 7.22
CA GLU A 146 -1.16 -4.68 8.06
C GLU A 146 -0.07 -4.56 9.14
N ASN A 147 1.11 -4.06 8.79
CA ASN A 147 2.19 -3.83 9.74
C ASN A 147 1.81 -2.79 10.80
N ALA A 148 1.20 -1.67 10.39
CA ALA A 148 0.79 -0.58 11.27
C ALA A 148 -0.30 -1.02 12.27
N THR A 149 -1.14 -1.97 11.88
CA THR A 149 -2.25 -2.48 12.70
C THR A 149 -1.92 -3.77 13.43
N GLY A 150 -0.72 -4.33 13.23
CA GLY A 150 -0.33 -5.60 13.83
C GLY A 150 -1.14 -6.80 13.30
N THR A 151 -1.62 -6.73 12.06
CA THR A 151 -2.51 -7.75 11.48
C THR A 151 -1.86 -8.66 10.45
N ARG A 152 -0.56 -8.48 10.17
CA ARG A 152 0.17 -9.27 9.18
C ARG A 152 0.22 -10.76 9.58
N SER A 153 -0.24 -11.64 8.70
CA SER A 153 -0.15 -13.09 8.84
C SER A 153 1.01 -13.66 8.04
N VAL A 154 1.91 -14.36 8.73
CA VAL A 154 2.99 -15.15 8.12
C VAL A 154 2.61 -16.60 7.86
N LYS A 155 1.35 -16.98 8.19
CA LYS A 155 0.87 -18.33 7.94
C LYS A 155 0.77 -18.56 6.43
N VAL A 156 1.46 -19.58 5.94
CA VAL A 156 1.37 -20.02 4.54
C VAL A 156 0.12 -20.84 4.32
N ASN A 157 -0.56 -20.64 3.19
CA ASN A 157 -1.66 -21.47 2.76
C ASN A 157 -1.17 -22.55 1.78
N ASP A 158 -0.98 -23.77 2.30
CA ASP A 158 -0.44 -24.92 1.56
C ASP A 158 -1.34 -25.44 0.42
N THR A 159 -2.60 -25.03 0.40
CA THR A 159 -3.55 -25.42 -0.65
C THR A 159 -3.56 -24.47 -1.84
N LYS A 160 -3.08 -23.23 -1.69
CA LYS A 160 -3.18 -22.20 -2.72
C LYS A 160 -2.06 -22.29 -3.74
N ILE A 161 -2.45 -22.14 -5.01
CA ILE A 161 -1.56 -22.00 -6.16
C ILE A 161 -1.44 -20.51 -6.50
N ASP A 162 -0.20 -20.02 -6.57
CA ASP A 162 0.10 -18.68 -7.07
C ASP A 162 -0.10 -18.65 -8.60
N PRO A 163 -1.02 -17.82 -9.14
CA PRO A 163 -1.21 -17.71 -10.58
C PRO A 163 -0.01 -17.14 -11.35
N ASP A 164 0.92 -16.46 -10.68
CA ASP A 164 2.04 -15.77 -11.32
C ASP A 164 3.16 -16.73 -11.74
N ASP A 165 3.40 -17.78 -10.94
CA ASP A 165 4.46 -18.77 -11.18
C ASP A 165 3.99 -20.23 -11.13
N GLY A 166 2.73 -20.48 -10.76
CA GLY A 166 2.13 -21.81 -10.67
C GLY A 166 2.56 -22.61 -9.43
N THR A 167 3.30 -22.01 -8.50
CA THR A 167 3.76 -22.68 -7.29
C THR A 167 2.63 -22.87 -6.30
N LYS A 168 2.63 -24.01 -5.60
CA LYS A 168 1.64 -24.33 -4.56
C LYS A 168 2.25 -24.16 -3.19
N GLY A 169 1.52 -23.57 -2.25
CA GLY A 169 1.90 -23.50 -0.85
C GLY A 169 3.05 -22.54 -0.56
N THR A 170 3.12 -21.44 -1.29
CA THR A 170 4.15 -20.38 -1.13
C THR A 170 3.57 -19.08 -0.58
N LEU A 171 2.27 -18.83 -0.79
CA LEU A 171 1.61 -17.60 -0.39
C LEU A 171 1.20 -17.61 1.08
N THR A 172 1.49 -16.50 1.76
CA THR A 172 0.94 -16.24 3.09
C THR A 172 -0.52 -15.77 2.99
N GLU A 173 -1.28 -15.95 4.08
CA GLU A 173 -2.64 -15.40 4.18
C GLU A 173 -2.66 -13.89 3.96
N SER A 174 -1.64 -13.15 4.44
CA SER A 174 -1.48 -11.71 4.15
C SER A 174 -1.34 -11.43 2.67
N GLU A 175 -0.47 -12.16 1.95
CA GLU A 175 -0.29 -11.91 0.52
C GLU A 175 -1.59 -12.19 -0.25
N ILE A 176 -2.38 -13.20 0.14
CA ILE A 176 -3.69 -13.46 -0.44
C ILE A 176 -4.66 -12.29 -0.18
N GLN A 177 -4.71 -11.77 1.04
CA GLN A 177 -5.57 -10.63 1.41
C GLN A 177 -5.16 -9.35 0.68
N VAL A 178 -3.87 -9.03 0.65
CA VAL A 178 -3.34 -7.88 -0.06
C VAL A 178 -3.58 -7.98 -1.57
N ARG A 179 -3.50 -9.17 -2.17
CA ARG A 179 -3.88 -9.37 -3.59
C ARG A 179 -5.37 -9.11 -3.87
N ALA A 180 -6.25 -9.36 -2.89
CA ALA A 180 -7.66 -8.98 -3.00
C ALA A 180 -7.82 -7.46 -2.96
N VAL A 181 -7.11 -6.76 -2.06
CA VAL A 181 -7.09 -5.28 -2.01
C VAL A 181 -6.53 -4.68 -3.30
N ASP A 182 -5.40 -5.20 -3.81
CA ASP A 182 -4.81 -4.82 -5.11
C ASP A 182 -5.86 -4.93 -6.23
N SER A 183 -6.63 -6.03 -6.27
CA SER A 183 -7.68 -6.20 -7.30
C SER A 183 -8.85 -5.24 -7.13
N GLN A 184 -9.24 -4.93 -5.90
CA GLN A 184 -10.26 -3.91 -5.65
C GLN A 184 -9.78 -2.54 -6.12
N ILE A 185 -8.54 -2.15 -5.82
CA ILE A 185 -7.95 -0.90 -6.31
C ILE A 185 -7.91 -0.92 -7.85
N ARG A 186 -7.50 -2.02 -8.49
CA ARG A 186 -7.53 -2.14 -9.95
C ARG A 186 -8.92 -1.90 -10.54
N LYS A 187 -9.95 -2.47 -9.90
CA LYS A 187 -11.35 -2.27 -10.29
C LYS A 187 -11.75 -0.80 -10.20
N GLU A 188 -11.38 -0.11 -9.12
CA GLU A 188 -11.62 1.34 -8.96
C GLU A 188 -10.92 2.16 -10.05
N GLN A 189 -9.79 1.67 -10.55
CA GLN A 189 -9.00 2.34 -11.58
C GLN A 189 -9.45 2.02 -13.01
N GLY A 190 -10.38 1.08 -13.19
CA GLY A 190 -10.83 0.62 -14.49
C GLY A 190 -9.77 -0.20 -15.25
N VAL A 191 -8.85 -0.86 -14.53
CA VAL A 191 -7.85 -1.75 -15.12
C VAL A 191 -8.17 -3.21 -14.79
N VAL A 192 -7.61 -4.14 -15.57
CA VAL A 192 -7.87 -5.57 -15.39
C VAL A 192 -7.41 -6.02 -14.01
N GLU A 193 -8.31 -6.66 -13.27
CA GLU A 193 -8.08 -7.20 -11.93
C GLU A 193 -6.97 -8.26 -11.95
N ARG A 194 -6.29 -8.44 -10.80
CA ARG A 194 -5.27 -9.47 -10.66
C ARG A 194 -5.94 -10.83 -10.57
N LYS A 195 -5.35 -11.85 -11.20
CA LYS A 195 -5.80 -13.22 -11.02
C LYS A 195 -5.56 -13.65 -9.57
N GLN A 196 -6.61 -14.17 -8.93
CA GLN A 196 -6.56 -14.57 -7.53
C GLN A 196 -6.01 -16.00 -7.36
N PRO A 197 -5.33 -16.30 -6.24
CA PRO A 197 -4.90 -17.65 -5.92
C PRO A 197 -6.06 -18.65 -5.87
N TYR A 198 -5.84 -19.84 -6.39
CA TYR A 198 -6.84 -20.91 -6.51
C TYR A 198 -6.34 -22.22 -5.90
N ASN A 199 -7.21 -23.24 -5.82
CA ASN A 199 -6.88 -24.56 -5.28
C ASN A 199 -6.51 -25.55 -6.37
#